data_AF-A0A8T5L3L2-F1
#
_entry.id   AF-A0A8T5L3L2-F1
#
_cell.length_a   1.000
_cell.length_b   1.000
_cell.length_c   1.000
_cell.angle_alpha   90.00
_cell.angle_beta   90.00
_cell.angle_gamma   90.00
#
_symmetry.space_group_name_H-M   'P 1'
#
loop_
_entity.id
_entity.type
_entity.pdbx_description
1 polymer ?
#
loop_
_entity_poly.entity_id
_entity_poly.type
_entity_poly.pdbx_seq_one_letter_code
_entity_poly.pdbx_strand_id
1 'polypeptide(L)'
;NATTLNTTLYSNSYIQFNYTSIAEEFGYGEIDLTFESKTLRESTGEDLITDNVTGTKQGWYFVPNSTEVVDAKVTSYSSRFWTDRLFVKNEDMSDWARVHWLDDYNLDYKELGDPFILQIPVNYVKAAQNNTLKIGTGVSAANYTGGSPDNRVIYTVKIEVDREGYSDVFPKAKGSTYTLWYDTDQDNVADGSSNVQVGSTPSDIFDPLNDSIDDAFMRLLDKINFIEDTGDDDGSETNPIDLEITSDISFDSFYVSGVPSLWGPTKFEIRVWA
;
A
#
# COMPACT_ATOMS: atom_id res chain seq x y z
N ASN A 1 -1.24 -50.03 -13.44
CA ASN A 1 -0.56 -49.44 -14.61
C ASN A 1 -0.46 -47.94 -14.41
N ALA A 2 0.72 -47.47 -14.01
CA ALA A 2 1.00 -46.04 -13.90
C ALA A 2 1.30 -45.50 -15.30
N THR A 3 0.45 -44.64 -15.82
CA THR A 3 0.66 -43.93 -17.08
C THR A 3 1.72 -42.86 -16.84
N THR A 4 2.91 -43.05 -17.40
CA THR A 4 3.98 -42.04 -17.42
C THR A 4 3.56 -40.91 -18.35
N LEU A 5 3.23 -39.75 -17.77
CA LEU A 5 3.05 -38.50 -18.53
C LEU A 5 4.44 -37.97 -18.89
N ASN A 6 4.81 -38.12 -20.16
CA ASN A 6 6.05 -37.53 -20.69
C ASN A 6 5.75 -36.12 -21.21
N THR A 7 6.10 -35.09 -20.44
CA THR A 7 6.14 -33.71 -20.92
C THR A 7 7.45 -33.48 -21.66
N THR A 8 7.39 -33.41 -22.99
CA THR A 8 8.57 -33.09 -23.83
C THR A 8 8.45 -31.65 -24.27
N LEU A 9 9.32 -30.77 -23.74
CA LEU A 9 9.48 -29.42 -24.25
C LEU A 9 10.38 -29.48 -25.48
N TYR A 10 9.84 -29.19 -26.66
CA TYR A 10 10.64 -29.17 -27.89
C TYR A 10 11.43 -27.86 -27.96
N SER A 11 12.57 -27.88 -28.65
CA SER A 11 13.43 -26.68 -28.80
C SER A 11 12.75 -25.51 -29.53
N ASN A 12 11.60 -25.76 -30.16
CA ASN A 12 10.74 -24.77 -30.81
C ASN A 12 9.42 -24.52 -30.05
N SER A 13 9.24 -25.09 -28.86
CA SER A 13 8.09 -24.80 -28.01
C SER A 13 8.25 -23.39 -27.42
N TYR A 14 7.32 -22.50 -27.71
CA TYR A 14 7.24 -21.18 -27.08
C TYR A 14 5.78 -20.89 -26.73
N ILE A 15 5.59 -20.14 -25.64
CA ILE A 15 4.30 -19.55 -25.31
C ILE A 15 4.37 -18.11 -25.79
N GLN A 16 3.53 -17.75 -26.75
CA GLN A 16 3.37 -16.37 -27.20
C GLN A 16 2.01 -15.87 -26.73
N PHE A 17 2.04 -14.80 -25.96
CA PHE A 17 0.87 -14.02 -25.62
C PHE A 17 1.16 -12.56 -25.97
N ASN A 18 0.16 -11.90 -26.55
CA ASN A 18 0.20 -10.46 -26.76
C ASN A 18 -0.39 -9.81 -25.52
N TYR A 19 0.45 -9.20 -24.71
CA TYR A 19 0.03 -8.42 -23.55
C TYR A 19 0.17 -6.93 -23.87
N THR A 20 -0.91 -6.18 -23.65
CA THR A 20 -0.87 -4.73 -23.67
C THR A 20 -0.84 -4.31 -22.22
N SER A 21 0.29 -3.79 -21.77
CA SER A 21 0.42 -3.33 -20.39
C SER A 21 -0.52 -2.16 -20.17
N ILE A 22 -1.49 -2.33 -19.27
CA ILE A 22 -2.20 -1.23 -18.65
C ILE A 22 -1.36 -0.86 -17.43
N ALA A 23 -0.10 -0.46 -17.66
CA ALA A 23 0.63 0.25 -16.63
C ALA A 23 0.04 1.65 -16.65
N GLU A 24 -0.72 1.96 -15.63
CA GLU A 24 -1.14 3.34 -15.41
C GLU A 24 0.14 4.16 -15.21
N GLU A 25 0.37 5.13 -16.08
CA GLU A 25 1.56 5.97 -15.97
C GLU A 25 1.44 6.78 -14.69
N PHE A 26 2.44 6.65 -13.80
CA PHE A 26 2.52 7.49 -12.62
C PHE A 26 2.58 8.96 -13.04
N GLY A 27 1.66 9.73 -12.48
CA GLY A 27 1.71 11.17 -12.47
C GLY A 27 2.97 11.66 -11.76
N TYR A 28 3.31 12.91 -12.04
CA TYR A 28 4.42 13.56 -11.37
C TYR A 28 4.09 13.78 -9.88
N GLY A 29 4.88 13.22 -8.97
CA GLY A 29 4.64 13.29 -7.51
C GLY A 29 3.89 12.09 -6.94
N GLU A 30 3.59 11.08 -7.76
CA GLU A 30 2.99 9.83 -7.30
C GLU A 30 4.07 8.77 -7.05
N ILE A 31 3.93 8.02 -5.96
CA ILE A 31 4.76 6.86 -5.64
C ILE A 31 3.88 5.63 -5.45
N ASP A 32 4.44 4.45 -5.70
CA ASP A 32 3.82 3.17 -5.37
C ASP A 32 4.38 2.58 -4.08
N LEU A 33 3.47 2.08 -3.26
CA LEU A 33 3.79 1.33 -2.05
C LEU A 33 3.11 -0.02 -2.11
N THR A 34 3.88 -1.08 -1.86
CA THR A 34 3.37 -2.45 -1.78
C THR A 34 3.25 -2.86 -0.32
N PHE A 35 2.05 -3.28 0.05
CA PHE A 35 1.73 -3.76 1.39
C PHE A 35 1.40 -5.25 1.36
N GLU A 36 1.75 -5.92 2.45
CA GLU A 36 1.30 -7.27 2.74
C GLU A 36 0.26 -7.22 3.86
N SER A 37 -0.90 -7.81 3.64
CA SER A 37 -1.91 -7.93 4.69
C SER A 37 -1.45 -8.90 5.78
N LYS A 38 -2.04 -8.74 6.97
CA LYS A 38 -2.08 -9.80 7.98
C LYS A 38 -2.55 -11.11 7.34
N THR A 39 -2.05 -12.24 7.83
CA THR A 39 -2.44 -13.56 7.34
C THR A 39 -3.91 -13.82 7.67
N LEU A 40 -4.57 -14.71 6.91
CA LEU A 40 -5.96 -15.09 7.21
C LEU A 40 -6.10 -15.74 8.60
N ARG A 41 -5.00 -16.29 9.15
CA ARG A 41 -4.91 -16.79 10.52
C ARG A 41 -5.13 -15.68 11.53
N GLU A 42 -4.46 -14.55 11.33
CA GLU A 42 -4.57 -13.39 12.21
C GLU A 42 -5.96 -12.73 12.10
N SER A 43 -6.59 -12.82 10.92
CA SER A 43 -7.97 -12.34 10.76
C SER A 43 -9.00 -13.26 11.42
N THR A 44 -9.03 -14.56 11.06
CA THR A 44 -10.15 -15.46 11.41
C THR A 44 -9.76 -16.73 12.17
N GLY A 45 -8.52 -16.86 12.62
CA GLY A 45 -8.01 -18.01 13.38
C GLY A 45 -7.48 -19.15 12.51
N GLU A 46 -7.17 -20.28 13.12
CA GLU A 46 -6.51 -21.44 12.46
C GLU A 46 -7.44 -22.28 11.58
N ASP A 47 -8.75 -22.06 11.64
CA ASP A 47 -9.73 -22.88 10.92
C ASP A 47 -9.57 -22.73 9.41
N LEU A 48 -9.47 -23.87 8.70
CA LEU A 48 -9.35 -23.92 7.25
C LEU A 48 -10.65 -23.49 6.55
N ILE A 49 -11.80 -23.65 7.20
CA ILE A 49 -13.10 -23.28 6.65
C ILE A 49 -13.78 -22.35 7.64
N THR A 50 -14.03 -21.13 7.21
CA THR A 50 -14.83 -20.15 7.96
C THR A 50 -16.15 -19.82 7.25
N ASP A 51 -16.30 -20.25 5.99
CA ASP A 51 -17.58 -20.28 5.28
C ASP A 51 -17.96 -21.71 4.90
N ASN A 52 -18.94 -22.28 5.60
CA ASN A 52 -19.42 -23.63 5.30
C ASN A 52 -20.20 -23.73 3.97
N VAL A 53 -20.78 -22.63 3.49
CA VAL A 53 -21.55 -22.63 2.24
C VAL A 53 -20.62 -22.77 1.04
N THR A 54 -19.51 -22.05 1.09
CA THR A 54 -18.53 -22.02 -0.01
C THR A 54 -17.27 -22.82 0.28
N GLY A 55 -17.11 -23.40 1.47
CA GLY A 55 -15.94 -24.21 1.80
C GLY A 55 -14.62 -23.44 1.79
N THR A 56 -14.66 -22.14 2.10
CA THR A 56 -13.50 -21.23 2.01
C THR A 56 -13.05 -20.74 3.37
N LYS A 57 -11.81 -20.26 3.43
CA LYS A 57 -11.34 -19.37 4.49
C LYS A 57 -11.55 -17.91 4.10
N GLN A 58 -12.13 -17.16 5.02
CA GLN A 58 -12.34 -15.72 4.91
C GLN A 58 -11.23 -14.94 5.63
N GLY A 59 -10.96 -13.73 5.16
CA GLY A 59 -10.21 -12.71 5.91
C GLY A 59 -10.46 -11.34 5.31
N TRP A 60 -9.85 -10.33 5.93
CA TRP A 60 -10.02 -8.94 5.55
C TRP A 60 -8.68 -8.21 5.59
N TYR A 61 -8.61 -7.13 4.84
CA TYR A 61 -7.49 -6.21 4.82
C TYR A 61 -8.03 -4.79 4.60
N PHE A 62 -7.42 -3.83 5.29
CA PHE A 62 -7.76 -2.43 5.12
C PHE A 62 -6.91 -1.85 3.99
N VAL A 63 -7.52 -1.00 3.17
CA VAL A 63 -6.77 -0.17 2.21
C VAL A 63 -6.86 1.27 2.71
N PRO A 64 -5.73 1.96 2.91
CA PRO A 64 -5.71 3.30 3.52
C PRO A 64 -6.48 4.36 2.74
N ASN A 65 -6.75 5.48 3.40
CA ASN A 65 -7.39 6.63 2.77
C ASN A 65 -6.46 7.30 1.74
N SER A 66 -6.99 8.18 0.89
CA SER A 66 -6.20 9.00 -0.06
C SER A 66 -5.25 8.21 -0.98
N THR A 67 -5.54 6.94 -1.19
CA THR A 67 -4.77 6.04 -2.05
C THR A 67 -5.58 5.54 -3.22
N GLU A 68 -4.89 5.18 -4.30
CA GLU A 68 -5.46 4.50 -5.46
C GLU A 68 -4.89 3.10 -5.59
N VAL A 69 -5.71 2.06 -5.68
CA VAL A 69 -5.24 0.67 -5.78
C VAL A 69 -4.81 0.36 -7.21
N VAL A 70 -3.53 0.07 -7.40
CA VAL A 70 -2.90 -0.23 -8.70
C VAL A 70 -2.83 -1.74 -8.96
N ASP A 71 -2.50 -2.51 -7.93
CA ASP A 71 -2.36 -3.97 -8.01
C ASP A 71 -2.95 -4.61 -6.76
N ALA A 72 -3.59 -5.76 -6.94
CA ALA A 72 -4.05 -6.57 -5.82
C ALA A 72 -3.98 -8.05 -6.21
N LYS A 73 -3.35 -8.85 -5.35
CA LYS A 73 -3.23 -10.30 -5.54
C LYS A 73 -3.26 -11.02 -4.21
N VAL A 74 -3.65 -12.29 -4.24
CA VAL A 74 -3.63 -13.17 -3.08
C VAL A 74 -2.68 -14.33 -3.33
N THR A 75 -1.85 -14.63 -2.33
CA THR A 75 -1.00 -15.81 -2.35
C THR A 75 -1.74 -16.98 -1.73
N SER A 76 -1.80 -18.10 -2.45
CA SER A 76 -2.48 -19.32 -2.01
C SER A 76 -1.50 -20.44 -1.70
N TYR A 77 -1.44 -20.84 -0.43
CA TYR A 77 -0.67 -22.00 0.02
C TYR A 77 -1.55 -23.26 -0.03
N SER A 78 -1.68 -23.82 -1.22
CA SER A 78 -2.56 -24.97 -1.52
C SER A 78 -1.98 -26.34 -1.11
N SER A 79 -0.68 -26.42 -0.85
CA SER A 79 0.05 -27.65 -0.51
C SER A 79 -0.13 -28.76 -1.55
N ARG A 80 -0.92 -29.79 -1.24
CA ARG A 80 -1.24 -30.93 -2.14
C ARG A 80 -2.59 -30.77 -2.85
N PHE A 81 -3.26 -29.65 -2.61
CA PHE A 81 -4.56 -29.31 -3.18
C PHE A 81 -4.37 -28.24 -4.25
N TRP A 82 -5.47 -27.83 -4.88
CA TRP A 82 -5.49 -26.76 -5.87
C TRP A 82 -6.28 -25.59 -5.35
N THR A 83 -5.80 -24.38 -5.60
CA THR A 83 -6.54 -23.14 -5.36
C THR A 83 -7.75 -23.15 -6.28
N ASP A 84 -8.92 -23.32 -5.67
CA ASP A 84 -10.15 -23.63 -6.38
C ASP A 84 -10.98 -22.37 -6.62
N ARG A 85 -11.10 -21.52 -5.59
CA ARG A 85 -12.10 -20.45 -5.58
C ARG A 85 -11.58 -19.20 -4.89
N LEU A 86 -11.87 -18.04 -5.48
CA LEU A 86 -11.59 -16.72 -4.91
C LEU A 86 -12.81 -15.81 -5.09
N PHE A 87 -13.26 -15.23 -3.97
CA PHE A 87 -14.30 -14.23 -3.93
C PHE A 87 -13.78 -12.99 -3.20
N VAL A 88 -14.24 -11.81 -3.64
CA VAL A 88 -13.88 -10.53 -3.03
C VAL A 88 -15.14 -9.71 -2.82
N LYS A 89 -15.13 -8.91 -1.75
CA LYS A 89 -16.21 -8.01 -1.40
C LYS A 89 -15.63 -6.76 -0.70
N ASN A 90 -16.10 -5.59 -1.09
CA ASN A 90 -15.93 -4.36 -0.32
C ASN A 90 -17.27 -3.92 0.31
N GLU A 91 -17.25 -2.87 1.10
CA GLU A 91 -18.42 -2.38 1.84
C GLU A 91 -19.50 -1.79 0.93
N ASP A 92 -19.11 -1.26 -0.24
CA ASP A 92 -20.02 -0.70 -1.25
C ASP A 92 -20.79 -1.77 -2.05
N MET A 93 -20.36 -3.03 -1.98
CA MET A 93 -20.96 -4.14 -2.74
C MET A 93 -22.06 -4.85 -1.95
N SER A 94 -23.22 -5.09 -2.59
CA SER A 94 -24.29 -5.90 -1.99
C SER A 94 -23.88 -7.36 -1.84
N ASP A 95 -23.22 -7.91 -2.87
CA ASP A 95 -22.89 -9.33 -3.03
C ASP A 95 -21.40 -9.57 -3.25
N TRP A 96 -20.99 -10.83 -3.10
CA TRP A 96 -19.62 -11.27 -3.37
C TRP A 96 -19.33 -11.29 -4.87
N ALA A 97 -18.24 -10.66 -5.30
CA ALA A 97 -17.71 -10.87 -6.64
C ALA A 97 -16.94 -12.18 -6.71
N ARG A 98 -17.30 -13.03 -7.67
CA ARG A 98 -16.53 -14.22 -8.04
C ARG A 98 -15.36 -13.80 -8.93
N VAL A 99 -14.14 -13.90 -8.40
CA VAL A 99 -12.91 -13.56 -9.11
C VAL A 99 -12.35 -14.76 -9.84
N HIS A 100 -12.26 -15.91 -9.16
CA HIS A 100 -11.70 -17.12 -9.72
C HIS A 100 -12.55 -18.33 -9.31
N TRP A 101 -12.77 -19.22 -10.27
CA TRP A 101 -13.27 -20.57 -10.01
C TRP A 101 -12.61 -21.53 -11.00
N LEU A 102 -11.82 -22.47 -10.49
CA LEU A 102 -11.04 -23.41 -11.29
C LEU A 102 -11.93 -24.34 -12.14
N ASP A 103 -13.13 -24.64 -11.64
CA ASP A 103 -14.16 -25.43 -12.35
C ASP A 103 -14.68 -24.77 -13.62
N ASP A 104 -14.56 -23.44 -13.76
CA ASP A 104 -14.92 -22.76 -15.01
C ASP A 104 -14.03 -23.23 -16.20
N TYR A 105 -12.87 -23.86 -15.92
CA TYR A 105 -11.92 -24.34 -16.92
C TYR A 105 -11.98 -25.86 -17.12
N ASN A 106 -11.97 -26.65 -16.03
CA ASN A 106 -12.08 -28.11 -16.08
C ASN A 106 -12.45 -28.65 -14.68
N LEU A 107 -13.24 -29.73 -14.67
CA LEU A 107 -13.63 -30.46 -13.46
C LEU A 107 -12.47 -31.27 -12.84
N ASP A 108 -11.48 -31.69 -13.66
CA ASP A 108 -10.28 -32.39 -13.16
C ASP A 108 -9.12 -31.41 -12.97
N TYR A 109 -8.89 -31.03 -11.71
CA TYR A 109 -7.87 -30.05 -11.35
C TYR A 109 -6.45 -30.55 -11.62
N LYS A 110 -6.24 -31.86 -11.72
CA LYS A 110 -4.94 -32.45 -12.04
C LYS A 110 -4.42 -32.05 -13.41
N GLU A 111 -5.31 -31.73 -14.35
CA GLU A 111 -4.95 -31.32 -15.70
C GLU A 111 -4.61 -29.82 -15.79
N LEU A 112 -5.10 -29.02 -14.84
CA LEU A 112 -4.98 -27.55 -14.87
C LEU A 112 -3.74 -27.03 -14.14
N GLY A 113 -3.32 -27.72 -13.07
CA GLY A 113 -2.26 -27.22 -12.19
C GLY A 113 -2.77 -26.16 -11.21
N ASP A 114 -1.94 -25.82 -10.22
CA ASP A 114 -2.34 -24.93 -9.13
C ASP A 114 -1.84 -23.49 -9.33
N PRO A 115 -2.74 -22.49 -9.36
CA PRO A 115 -2.33 -21.09 -9.36
C PRO A 115 -1.93 -20.67 -7.93
N PHE A 116 -0.63 -20.51 -7.70
CA PHE A 116 -0.09 -20.03 -6.43
C PHE A 116 -0.42 -18.55 -6.15
N ILE A 117 -0.61 -17.75 -7.20
CA ILE A 117 -0.98 -16.33 -7.11
C ILE A 117 -2.24 -16.12 -7.94
N LEU A 118 -3.26 -15.52 -7.31
CA LEU A 118 -4.47 -15.11 -8.00
C LEU A 118 -4.59 -13.59 -7.99
N GLN A 119 -4.79 -13.03 -9.18
CA GLN A 119 -4.99 -11.61 -9.38
C GLN A 119 -6.41 -11.20 -8.95
N ILE A 120 -6.52 -10.14 -8.16
CA ILE A 120 -7.79 -9.51 -7.80
C ILE A 120 -7.97 -8.29 -8.71
N PRO A 121 -9.10 -8.21 -9.45
CA PRO A 121 -9.43 -7.02 -10.20
C PRO A 121 -9.52 -5.79 -9.28
N VAL A 122 -8.75 -4.74 -9.58
CA VAL A 122 -8.65 -3.52 -8.76
C VAL A 122 -10.00 -2.83 -8.55
N ASN A 123 -10.94 -2.97 -9.49
CA ASN A 123 -12.29 -2.43 -9.38
C ASN A 123 -13.14 -3.08 -8.28
N TYR A 124 -12.72 -4.23 -7.73
CA TYR A 124 -13.34 -4.86 -6.57
C TYR A 124 -12.71 -4.46 -5.24
N VAL A 125 -11.58 -3.76 -5.27
CA VAL A 125 -10.88 -3.27 -4.08
C VAL A 125 -11.15 -1.78 -3.96
N LYS A 126 -11.40 -1.30 -2.74
CA LYS A 126 -11.67 0.11 -2.47
C LYS A 126 -10.80 0.64 -1.34
N ALA A 127 -10.29 1.84 -1.54
CA ALA A 127 -9.58 2.61 -0.53
C ALA A 127 -10.52 3.12 0.57
N ALA A 128 -9.95 3.50 1.71
CA ALA A 128 -10.62 4.01 2.89
C ALA A 128 -11.67 3.05 3.52
N GLN A 129 -11.55 1.75 3.31
CA GLN A 129 -12.49 0.76 3.84
C GLN A 129 -11.87 -0.64 3.96
N ASN A 130 -12.55 -1.53 4.69
CA ASN A 130 -12.14 -2.93 4.79
C ASN A 130 -12.60 -3.71 3.55
N ASN A 131 -11.65 -4.39 2.93
CA ASN A 131 -11.89 -5.31 1.83
C ASN A 131 -11.85 -6.74 2.38
N THR A 132 -12.88 -7.52 2.10
CA THR A 132 -13.00 -8.90 2.55
C THR A 132 -12.79 -9.84 1.38
N LEU A 133 -12.11 -10.97 1.61
CA LEU A 133 -11.94 -12.02 0.63
C LEU A 133 -12.34 -13.38 1.18
N LYS A 134 -12.65 -14.29 0.27
CA LYS A 134 -12.76 -15.72 0.53
C LYS A 134 -11.88 -16.47 -0.43
N ILE A 135 -11.04 -17.34 0.09
CA ILE A 135 -10.21 -18.22 -0.73
C ILE A 135 -10.38 -19.66 -0.28
N GLY A 136 -10.45 -20.57 -1.24
CA GLY A 136 -10.61 -21.99 -1.00
C GLY A 136 -9.70 -22.81 -1.89
N THR A 137 -9.32 -23.96 -1.36
CA THR A 137 -8.60 -25.03 -2.03
C THR A 137 -9.53 -26.23 -2.17
N GLY A 138 -9.21 -27.11 -3.11
CA GLY A 138 -9.94 -28.36 -3.31
C GLY A 138 -9.17 -29.35 -4.16
N VAL A 139 -9.67 -30.57 -4.23
CA VAL A 139 -9.18 -31.61 -5.17
C VAL A 139 -10.05 -31.72 -6.42
N SER A 140 -11.25 -31.15 -6.37
CA SER A 140 -12.25 -31.08 -7.44
C SER A 140 -13.34 -30.09 -7.03
N ALA A 141 -14.18 -29.64 -7.95
CA ALA A 141 -15.28 -28.71 -7.68
C ALA A 141 -16.23 -29.16 -6.55
N ALA A 142 -16.44 -30.47 -6.42
CA ALA A 142 -17.31 -31.07 -5.41
C ALA A 142 -16.62 -31.35 -4.06
N ASN A 143 -15.29 -31.20 -3.96
CA ASN A 143 -14.52 -31.55 -2.77
C ASN A 143 -13.55 -30.42 -2.42
N TYR A 144 -14.08 -29.47 -1.64
CA TYR A 144 -13.34 -28.35 -1.07
C TYR A 144 -12.66 -28.75 0.24
N THR A 145 -11.49 -28.18 0.49
CA THR A 145 -10.64 -28.45 1.65
C THR A 145 -10.39 -27.23 2.54
N GLY A 146 -11.02 -26.09 2.24
CA GLY A 146 -10.79 -24.83 2.94
C GLY A 146 -9.64 -24.01 2.35
N GLY A 147 -9.26 -22.92 2.98
CA GLY A 147 -8.09 -22.11 2.61
C GLY A 147 -6.99 -22.23 3.67
N SER A 148 -5.73 -22.07 3.26
CA SER A 148 -4.62 -22.02 4.22
C SER A 148 -4.73 -20.77 5.09
N PRO A 149 -4.53 -20.88 6.42
CA PRO A 149 -4.45 -19.73 7.31
C PRO A 149 -3.29 -18.78 6.98
N ASP A 150 -2.26 -19.28 6.31
CA ASP A 150 -1.06 -18.50 5.97
C ASP A 150 -1.23 -17.66 4.70
N ASN A 151 -2.36 -17.79 4.01
CA ASN A 151 -2.67 -16.95 2.86
C ASN A 151 -2.67 -15.46 3.27
N ARG A 152 -2.21 -14.60 2.37
CA ARG A 152 -2.19 -13.15 2.55
C ARG A 152 -2.49 -12.44 1.24
N VAL A 153 -2.96 -11.21 1.36
CA VAL A 153 -3.12 -10.30 0.22
C VAL A 153 -1.88 -9.45 0.11
N ILE A 154 -1.43 -9.27 -1.11
CA ILE A 154 -0.39 -8.32 -1.44
C ILE A 154 -1.06 -7.30 -2.35
N TYR A 155 -1.07 -6.04 -1.95
CA TYR A 155 -1.69 -4.98 -2.72
C TYR A 155 -0.71 -3.83 -2.86
N THR A 156 -0.74 -3.19 -4.02
CA THR A 156 0.06 -2.01 -4.32
C THR A 156 -0.88 -0.84 -4.50
N VAL A 157 -0.61 0.22 -3.76
CA VAL A 157 -1.35 1.47 -3.85
C VAL A 157 -0.44 2.56 -4.35
N LYS A 158 -1.07 3.53 -5.00
CA LYS A 158 -0.47 4.78 -5.40
C LYS A 158 -0.85 5.83 -4.38
N ILE A 159 0.15 6.57 -3.92
CA ILE A 159 -0.01 7.70 -3.02
C ILE A 159 0.50 8.93 -3.74
N GLU A 160 -0.32 9.98 -3.73
CA GLU A 160 0.09 11.30 -4.20
C GLU A 160 0.85 11.99 -3.06
N VAL A 161 2.17 11.88 -3.10
CA VAL A 161 3.05 12.67 -2.23
C VAL A 161 3.24 14.01 -2.90
N ASP A 162 2.19 14.82 -2.83
CA ASP A 162 2.15 16.12 -3.47
C ASP A 162 3.34 16.97 -3.03
N ARG A 163 3.90 17.72 -3.98
CA ARG A 163 4.80 18.82 -3.67
C ARG A 163 3.99 19.83 -2.89
N GLU A 164 4.12 19.82 -1.57
CA GLU A 164 3.93 21.03 -0.79
C GLU A 164 4.44 22.21 -1.63
N GLY A 165 3.54 23.13 -1.94
CA GLY A 165 3.91 24.40 -2.57
C GLY A 165 4.94 25.11 -1.68
N TYR A 166 5.40 26.29 -2.11
CA TYR A 166 6.23 27.12 -1.23
C TYR A 166 5.68 27.10 0.20
N SER A 167 6.51 26.70 1.16
CA SER A 167 6.18 26.79 2.58
C SER A 167 5.71 28.21 2.90
N ASP A 168 5.07 28.38 4.05
CA ASP A 168 4.85 29.72 4.54
C ASP A 168 6.18 30.49 4.72
N VAL A 169 6.08 31.81 4.81
CA VAL A 169 7.26 32.66 4.96
C VAL A 169 7.69 32.65 6.43
N PHE A 170 8.76 31.92 6.71
CA PHE A 170 9.31 31.80 8.05
C PHE A 170 10.58 32.65 8.27
N PRO A 171 10.90 33.01 9.52
CA PRO A 171 12.15 33.69 9.86
C PRO A 171 13.41 32.87 9.59
N LYS A 172 13.28 31.53 9.50
CA LYS A 172 14.39 30.61 9.28
C LYS A 172 14.14 29.64 8.10
N ALA A 173 15.25 29.15 7.56
CA ALA A 173 15.32 28.18 6.47
C ALA A 173 16.62 27.37 6.63
N LYS A 174 16.74 26.64 7.73
CA LYS A 174 17.91 25.83 8.07
C LYS A 174 17.53 24.36 8.18
N GLY A 175 18.47 23.50 7.82
CA GLY A 175 18.28 22.07 7.98
C GLY A 175 18.38 21.65 9.44
N SER A 176 17.67 20.58 9.77
CA SER A 176 17.58 20.00 11.11
C SER A 176 17.81 18.48 11.08
N THR A 177 18.05 17.90 12.26
CA THR A 177 18.05 16.44 12.44
C THR A 177 16.81 16.06 13.23
N TYR A 178 16.08 15.05 12.78
CA TYR A 178 14.85 14.58 13.41
C TYR A 178 14.91 13.06 13.62
N THR A 179 14.40 12.60 14.76
CA THR A 179 14.24 11.16 15.03
C THR A 179 12.84 10.76 14.61
N LEU A 180 12.76 10.06 13.48
CA LEU A 180 11.51 9.64 12.87
C LEU A 180 11.16 8.23 13.31
N TRP A 181 9.98 8.05 13.88
CA TRP A 181 9.43 6.75 14.27
C TRP A 181 8.50 6.23 13.19
N TYR A 182 8.50 4.91 12.99
CA TYR A 182 7.69 4.26 11.97
C TYR A 182 6.99 3.01 12.52
N ASP A 183 5.84 2.69 11.92
CA ASP A 183 5.02 1.51 12.17
C ASP A 183 4.88 0.74 10.84
N THR A 184 5.27 -0.54 10.85
CA THR A 184 5.22 -1.40 9.68
C THR A 184 4.07 -2.41 9.72
N ASP A 185 3.52 -2.69 10.91
CA ASP A 185 2.48 -3.71 11.11
C ASP A 185 1.07 -3.12 11.34
N GLN A 186 0.99 -1.78 11.31
CA GLN A 186 -0.22 -0.97 11.30
C GLN A 186 -1.04 -1.19 12.58
N ASP A 187 -0.36 -1.25 13.72
CA ASP A 187 -0.97 -1.36 15.05
C ASP A 187 -0.88 -0.07 15.88
N ASN A 188 -0.34 1.00 15.28
CA ASN A 188 -0.13 2.33 15.84
C ASN A 188 0.82 2.33 17.05
N VAL A 189 1.74 1.36 17.07
CA VAL A 189 2.87 1.28 17.99
C VAL A 189 4.15 1.35 17.18
N ALA A 190 5.07 2.21 17.60
CA ALA A 190 6.32 2.38 16.87
C ALA A 190 7.17 1.09 16.89
N ASP A 191 7.46 0.56 15.71
CA ASP A 191 8.32 -0.62 15.51
C ASP A 191 9.81 -0.27 15.59
N GLY A 192 10.15 0.97 15.22
CA GLY A 192 11.52 1.43 15.16
C GLY A 192 11.64 2.93 14.95
N SER A 193 12.88 3.41 14.88
CA SER A 193 13.18 4.80 14.52
C SER A 193 14.45 4.96 13.70
N SER A 194 14.45 6.00 12.88
CA SER A 194 15.55 6.40 12.02
C SER A 194 15.88 7.88 12.26
N ASN A 195 17.18 8.21 12.35
CA ASN A 195 17.61 9.60 12.37
C ASN A 195 17.68 10.12 10.93
N VAL A 196 16.81 11.06 10.60
CA VAL A 196 16.75 11.69 9.29
C VAL A 196 17.37 13.10 9.35
N GLN A 197 18.11 13.44 8.31
CA GLN A 197 18.70 14.75 8.13
C GLN A 197 17.92 15.48 7.05
N VAL A 198 17.37 16.64 7.41
CA VAL A 198 16.53 17.42 6.51
C VAL A 198 17.30 18.68 6.11
N GLY A 199 17.37 18.95 4.81
CA GLY A 199 18.03 20.12 4.25
C GLY A 199 19.56 20.03 4.14
N SER A 200 20.14 20.97 3.39
CA SER A 200 21.54 20.88 2.94
C SER A 200 22.58 21.01 4.07
N THR A 201 22.20 21.56 5.23
CA THR A 201 23.06 21.73 6.40
C THR A 201 22.27 21.48 7.70
N PRO A 202 22.13 20.22 8.14
CA PRO A 202 21.40 19.85 9.34
C PRO A 202 22.17 20.29 10.58
N SER A 203 21.87 21.48 11.08
CA SER A 203 22.59 22.10 12.21
C SER A 203 21.69 22.84 13.19
N ASP A 204 20.39 22.97 12.86
CA ASP A 204 19.39 23.56 13.75
C ASP A 204 18.59 22.48 14.49
N ILE A 205 17.87 22.92 15.51
CA ILE A 205 16.86 22.13 16.21
C ILE A 205 15.60 22.14 15.35
N PHE A 206 14.97 20.97 15.21
CA PHE A 206 13.72 20.81 14.50
C PHE A 206 12.62 21.70 15.09
N ASP A 207 12.15 22.69 14.32
CA ASP A 207 11.22 23.74 14.74
C ASP A 207 10.26 24.12 13.58
N PRO A 208 9.29 23.25 13.25
CA PRO A 208 8.37 23.46 12.13
C PRO A 208 7.50 24.72 12.25
N LEU A 209 7.38 25.31 13.44
CA LEU A 209 6.62 26.55 13.63
C LEU A 209 7.40 27.81 13.22
N ASN A 210 8.73 27.72 13.06
CA ASN A 210 9.58 28.88 12.79
C ASN A 210 10.64 28.64 11.70
N ASP A 211 10.74 27.44 11.15
CA ASP A 211 11.63 27.09 10.05
C ASP A 211 10.87 26.50 8.87
N SER A 212 11.05 27.13 7.71
CA SER A 212 10.44 26.71 6.43
C SER A 212 10.81 25.30 5.99
N ILE A 213 12.04 24.84 6.29
CA ILE A 213 12.48 23.50 5.92
C ILE A 213 11.83 22.44 6.80
N ASP A 214 11.70 22.74 8.11
CA ASP A 214 11.07 21.83 9.07
C ASP A 214 9.55 21.77 8.89
N ASP A 215 8.88 22.90 8.58
CA ASP A 215 7.46 22.97 8.21
C ASP A 215 7.16 22.10 6.99
N ALA A 216 7.93 22.28 5.91
CA ALA A 216 7.78 21.49 4.70
C ALA A 216 8.01 19.99 4.95
N PHE A 217 8.92 19.64 5.86
CA PHE A 217 9.14 18.26 6.25
C PHE A 217 7.98 17.70 7.08
N MET A 218 7.44 18.44 8.05
CA MET A 218 6.26 17.99 8.81
C MET A 218 5.06 17.71 7.92
N ARG A 219 4.80 18.57 6.94
CA ARG A 219 3.69 18.36 6.01
C ARG A 219 3.92 17.19 5.04
N LEU A 220 5.19 16.85 4.78
CA LEU A 220 5.51 15.61 4.11
C LEU A 220 5.24 14.40 5.01
N LEU A 221 5.55 14.49 6.31
CA LEU A 221 5.27 13.44 7.30
C LEU A 221 3.77 13.15 7.42
N ASP A 222 2.93 14.19 7.48
CA ASP A 222 1.47 14.12 7.45
C ASP A 222 0.96 13.32 6.22
N LYS A 223 1.55 13.54 5.05
CA LYS A 223 1.16 12.82 3.82
C LYS A 223 1.57 11.34 3.79
N ILE A 224 2.63 10.98 4.52
CA ILE A 224 3.12 9.59 4.57
C ILE A 224 2.65 8.85 5.84
N ASN A 225 1.90 9.53 6.72
CA ASN A 225 1.15 8.95 7.83
C ASN A 225 -0.32 8.81 7.43
N PHE A 226 -0.67 7.74 6.73
CA PHE A 226 -1.98 7.54 6.10
C PHE A 226 -2.84 6.46 6.80
N ILE A 227 -2.32 5.79 7.82
CA ILE A 227 -3.00 4.78 8.64
C ILE A 227 -2.98 5.24 10.09
N GLU A 228 -4.15 5.24 10.73
CA GLU A 228 -4.30 5.70 12.12
C GLU A 228 -3.68 7.08 12.45
N ASP A 229 -3.65 7.99 11.47
CA ASP A 229 -3.34 9.40 11.68
C ASP A 229 -4.28 10.00 12.74
N THR A 230 -3.71 10.30 13.91
CA THR A 230 -4.42 10.79 15.08
C THR A 230 -4.08 12.24 15.44
N GLY A 231 -3.24 12.92 14.65
CA GLY A 231 -2.88 14.31 14.91
C GLY A 231 -1.61 14.80 14.21
N ASP A 232 -1.24 16.03 14.54
CA ASP A 232 -0.26 16.89 13.86
C ASP A 232 1.21 16.69 14.29
N ASP A 233 1.51 15.59 15.00
CA ASP A 233 2.86 15.23 15.48
C ASP A 233 3.38 13.96 14.78
N ASP A 234 3.19 13.90 13.46
CA ASP A 234 3.58 12.78 12.61
C ASP A 234 5.07 12.47 12.68
N GLY A 235 5.38 11.19 12.77
CA GLY A 235 6.75 10.71 12.90
C GLY A 235 7.30 10.72 14.33
N SER A 236 6.47 11.03 15.32
CA SER A 236 6.81 10.91 16.75
C SER A 236 6.60 9.49 17.28
N GLU A 237 7.13 9.17 18.47
CA GLU A 237 6.94 7.85 19.11
C GLU A 237 5.46 7.53 19.37
N THR A 238 4.63 8.56 19.49
CA THR A 238 3.19 8.44 19.77
C THR A 238 2.30 8.54 18.54
N ASN A 239 2.87 8.87 17.38
CA ASN A 239 2.20 8.96 16.08
C ASN A 239 3.24 8.64 14.99
N PRO A 240 3.70 7.37 14.92
CA PRO A 240 4.72 6.96 13.96
C PRO A 240 4.17 7.01 12.53
N ILE A 241 5.05 7.20 11.53
CA ILE A 241 4.63 7.14 10.13
C ILE A 241 4.51 5.70 9.62
N ASP A 242 3.73 5.46 8.58
CA ASP A 242 3.46 4.12 8.03
C ASP A 242 4.55 3.58 7.08
N LEU A 243 5.70 4.26 7.06
CA LEU A 243 6.75 3.97 6.10
C LEU A 243 8.11 3.93 6.77
N GLU A 244 8.77 2.78 6.68
CA GLU A 244 10.16 2.65 7.11
C GLU A 244 11.08 3.40 6.15
N ILE A 245 11.77 4.43 6.67
CA ILE A 245 12.80 5.15 5.93
C ILE A 245 14.08 4.33 5.93
N THR A 246 14.37 3.73 4.76
CA THR A 246 15.62 3.01 4.50
C THR A 246 16.65 3.92 3.82
N SER A 247 17.88 3.41 3.62
CA SER A 247 18.95 4.16 2.96
C SER A 247 18.66 4.53 1.50
N ASP A 248 17.63 3.95 0.90
CA ASP A 248 17.23 4.19 -0.49
C ASP A 248 16.32 5.43 -0.62
N ILE A 249 15.88 6.01 0.51
CA ILE A 249 15.03 7.19 0.55
C ILE A 249 15.87 8.40 0.96
N SER A 250 15.89 9.44 0.13
CA SER A 250 16.60 10.69 0.39
C SER A 250 15.64 11.89 0.42
N PHE A 251 15.81 12.75 1.43
CA PHE A 251 15.06 14.00 1.55
C PHE A 251 15.92 15.18 1.07
N ASP A 252 15.51 15.79 -0.03
CA ASP A 252 16.15 17.00 -0.57
C ASP A 252 15.22 18.20 -0.44
N SER A 253 15.78 19.34 -0.05
CA SER A 253 15.05 20.62 -0.02
C SER A 253 15.72 21.69 -0.86
N PHE A 254 14.89 22.49 -1.54
CA PHE A 254 15.33 23.69 -2.26
C PHE A 254 14.66 24.90 -1.62
N TYR A 255 15.45 25.84 -1.12
CA TYR A 255 14.93 27.07 -0.53
C TYR A 255 15.30 28.29 -1.40
N VAL A 256 14.40 29.28 -1.43
CA VAL A 256 14.64 30.57 -2.07
C VAL A 256 14.67 31.63 -0.97
N SER A 257 15.83 32.25 -0.75
CA SER A 257 16.01 33.30 0.25
C SER A 257 16.09 34.68 -0.40
N GLY A 258 15.76 35.73 0.37
CA GLY A 258 15.89 37.12 -0.08
C GLY A 258 14.79 37.61 -1.02
N VAL A 259 13.60 36.99 -1.01
CA VAL A 259 12.43 37.48 -1.75
C VAL A 259 12.00 38.83 -1.16
N PRO A 260 12.16 39.96 -1.89
CA PRO A 260 11.67 41.24 -1.43
C PRO A 260 10.13 41.17 -1.45
N SER A 261 9.50 41.32 -0.28
CA SER A 261 8.04 41.46 -0.09
C SER A 261 7.28 41.88 -1.35
N LEU A 262 6.64 40.95 -2.06
CA LEU A 262 5.86 41.24 -3.26
C LEU A 262 4.68 40.29 -3.45
N TRP A 263 3.82 40.16 -2.44
CA TRP A 263 2.43 39.75 -2.68
C TRP A 263 1.48 40.67 -1.88
N GLY A 264 1.36 41.90 -2.37
CA GLY A 264 0.41 42.94 -1.89
C GLY A 264 0.95 44.35 -2.12
N PRO A 265 0.15 45.32 -2.64
CA PRO A 265 0.65 46.66 -2.92
C PRO A 265 1.04 47.38 -1.63
N THR A 266 2.34 47.63 -1.45
CA THR A 266 2.86 48.44 -0.34
C THR A 266 2.49 49.91 -0.56
N LYS A 267 1.52 50.43 0.20
CA LYS A 267 1.26 51.87 0.29
C LYS A 267 2.17 52.47 1.36
N PHE A 268 3.21 53.18 0.94
CA PHE A 268 3.94 54.13 1.78
C PHE A 268 3.22 55.48 1.73
N GLU A 269 2.87 56.04 2.89
CA GLU A 269 2.38 57.41 3.02
C GLU A 269 3.25 58.16 4.04
N ILE A 270 3.85 59.27 3.61
CA ILE A 270 4.51 60.24 4.49
C ILE A 270 3.56 61.42 4.63
N ARG A 271 3.04 61.68 5.84
CA ARG A 271 2.31 62.92 6.16
C ARG A 271 3.20 63.83 6.98
N VAL A 272 3.49 65.01 6.43
CA VAL A 272 4.10 66.12 7.16
C VAL A 272 2.97 67.10 7.50
N TRP A 273 2.79 67.36 8.79
CA TRP A 273 1.91 68.43 9.26
C TRP A 273 2.73 69.71 9.39
N ALA A 274 2.28 70.78 8.75
CA ALA A 274 2.77 72.14 8.95
C ALA A 274 1.76 72.94 9.77
#